data_AF-A0A2E2XFV0-F1
#
_entry.id   AF-A0A2E2XFV0-F1
#
_cell.length_a   1.000
_cell.length_b   1.000
_cell.length_c   1.000
_cell.angle_alpha   90.00
_cell.angle_beta   90.00
_cell.angle_gamma   90.00
#
_symmetry.space_group_name_H-M   'P 1'
#
loop_
_entity.id
_entity.type
_entity.pdbx_description
1 polymer ?
#
loop_
_entity_poly.entity_id
_entity_poly.type
_entity_poly.pdbx_seq_one_letter_code
_entity_poly.pdbx_strand_id
1 'polypeptide(L)'
;MSEADKAKALEATNWDFVELGASHMITGYDHLLFLFGVVFFLTKFSDIVKFVTAFTIGHSITLLFATLYHIQANYYLIDAVIALTVIYKAFDNLGGFKKYLNMTSPNLLLMVFVFGLIHGFGLSTRLQMLPLVEEGLVLKILSFNLGVELGQIAALAVMVGVLASWRKTQSFKNFSNAANVLLMSLGALLLLQQLHGYSHTSHPDDFGFSADSHLHEHEKMEIEKANLRPRSSHDSID
;
A
#
# COMPACT_ATOMS: atom_id res chain seq x y z
N MET A 1 1.73 -1.97 29.09
CA MET A 1 3.20 -2.03 28.95
C MET A 1 3.82 -1.84 30.32
N SER A 2 4.75 -2.71 30.69
CA SER A 2 5.54 -2.59 31.92
C SER A 2 6.45 -1.36 31.85
N GLU A 3 6.80 -0.77 32.99
CA GLU A 3 7.84 0.27 33.09
C GLU A 3 9.18 -0.21 32.49
N ALA A 4 9.45 -1.52 32.58
CA ALA A 4 10.61 -2.15 31.93
C ALA A 4 10.53 -2.10 30.39
N ASP A 5 9.34 -2.23 29.81
CA ASP A 5 9.14 -2.16 28.36
C ASP A 5 9.31 -0.72 27.84
N LYS A 6 8.92 0.28 28.66
CA LYS A 6 9.12 1.70 28.36
C LYS A 6 10.60 2.09 28.45
N ALA A 7 11.31 1.61 29.48
CA ALA A 7 12.75 1.84 29.64
C ALA A 7 13.56 1.21 28.49
N LYS A 8 13.21 0.00 28.07
CA LYS A 8 13.82 -0.66 26.90
C LYS A 8 13.57 0.07 25.59
N ALA A 9 12.38 0.68 25.42
CA ALA A 9 12.05 1.51 24.26
C ALA A 9 12.78 2.88 24.26
N LEU A 10 13.18 3.36 25.44
CA LEU A 10 13.99 4.58 25.62
C LEU A 10 15.49 4.32 25.46
N GLU A 11 15.97 3.13 25.83
CA GLU A 11 17.37 2.68 25.64
C GLU A 11 17.66 2.09 24.25
N ALA A 12 16.62 1.82 23.45
CA ALA A 12 16.78 1.31 22.10
C ALA A 12 17.66 2.26 21.27
N THR A 13 18.83 1.76 20.89
CA THR A 13 19.85 2.53 20.17
C THR A 13 19.45 2.65 18.70
N ASN A 14 19.94 3.67 18.00
CA ASN A 14 19.71 3.84 16.56
C ASN A 14 20.06 2.58 15.74
N TRP A 15 21.05 1.81 16.19
CA TRP A 15 21.41 0.53 15.60
C TRP A 15 20.31 -0.53 15.68
N ASP A 16 19.56 -0.56 16.78
CA ASP A 16 18.43 -1.49 16.94
C ASP A 16 17.35 -1.20 15.89
N PHE A 17 17.15 0.08 15.54
CA PHE A 17 16.23 0.48 14.48
C PHE A 17 16.74 0.12 13.08
N VAL A 18 18.05 0.21 12.83
CA VAL A 18 18.67 -0.25 11.58
C VAL A 18 18.47 -1.77 11.43
N GLU A 19 18.75 -2.55 12.47
CA GLU A 19 18.57 -4.00 12.46
C GLU A 19 17.09 -4.36 12.29
N LEU A 20 16.19 -3.65 12.99
CA LEU A 20 14.76 -3.84 12.86
C LEU A 20 14.27 -3.56 11.43
N GLY A 21 14.75 -2.49 10.81
CA GLY A 21 14.44 -2.16 9.41
C GLY A 21 14.94 -3.21 8.43
N ALA A 22 16.18 -3.68 8.60
CA ALA A 22 16.78 -4.72 7.76
C ALA A 22 16.03 -6.06 7.91
N SER A 23 15.73 -6.47 9.14
CA SER A 23 14.99 -7.69 9.44
C SER A 23 13.55 -7.59 8.89
N HIS A 24 12.86 -6.47 9.08
CA HIS A 24 11.54 -6.23 8.53
C HIS A 24 11.53 -6.40 7.01
N MET A 25 12.52 -5.83 6.33
CA MET A 25 12.67 -5.93 4.90
C MET A 25 12.94 -7.36 4.40
N ILE A 26 13.78 -8.12 5.11
CA ILE A 26 14.13 -9.50 4.72
C ILE A 26 13.01 -10.49 5.06
N THR A 27 12.27 -10.26 6.14
CA THR A 27 11.18 -11.16 6.57
C THR A 27 9.82 -10.83 5.93
N GLY A 28 9.66 -9.62 5.40
CA GLY A 28 8.47 -9.18 4.68
C GLY A 28 8.34 -9.84 3.31
N TYR A 29 7.53 -10.91 3.23
CA TYR A 29 7.29 -11.63 1.97
C TYR A 29 6.68 -10.74 0.88
N ASP A 30 5.79 -9.82 1.25
CA ASP A 30 5.20 -8.81 0.37
C ASP A 30 6.27 -7.93 -0.29
N HIS A 31 7.22 -7.44 0.51
CA HIS A 31 8.33 -6.62 0.05
C HIS A 31 9.30 -7.43 -0.83
N LEU A 32 9.66 -8.65 -0.42
CA LEU A 32 10.53 -9.51 -1.22
C LEU A 32 9.87 -9.91 -2.55
N LEU A 33 8.58 -10.19 -2.59
CA LEU A 33 7.85 -10.48 -3.82
C LEU A 33 7.81 -9.27 -4.75
N PHE A 34 7.62 -8.07 -4.20
CA PHE A 34 7.71 -6.82 -4.96
C PHE A 34 9.11 -6.63 -5.57
N LEU A 35 10.19 -6.74 -4.76
CA LEU A 35 11.55 -6.62 -5.30
C LEU A 35 11.86 -7.72 -6.30
N PHE A 36 11.43 -8.96 -6.05
CA PHE A 36 11.62 -10.07 -6.98
C PHE A 36 10.97 -9.77 -8.33
N GLY A 37 9.76 -9.21 -8.33
CA GLY A 37 9.13 -8.66 -9.52
C GLY A 37 10.04 -7.65 -10.22
N VAL A 38 10.54 -6.64 -9.50
CA VAL A 38 11.38 -5.56 -10.04
C VAL A 38 12.74 -6.04 -10.57
N VAL A 39 13.33 -7.08 -9.98
CA VAL A 39 14.66 -7.63 -10.36
C VAL A 39 14.69 -8.11 -11.80
N PHE A 40 13.58 -8.62 -12.34
CA PHE A 40 13.52 -9.07 -13.72
C PHE A 40 13.84 -7.95 -14.73
N PHE A 41 13.72 -6.69 -14.31
CA PHE A 41 13.84 -5.50 -15.18
C PHE A 41 15.19 -4.81 -15.06
N LEU A 42 15.82 -4.87 -13.89
CA LEU A 42 17.06 -4.16 -13.63
C LEU A 42 18.27 -5.02 -13.95
N THR A 43 18.99 -4.68 -15.03
CA THR A 43 20.06 -5.52 -15.60
C THR A 43 21.42 -5.29 -14.97
N LYS A 44 21.68 -4.08 -14.46
CA LYS A 44 22.97 -3.69 -13.88
C LYS A 44 22.82 -3.40 -12.40
N PHE A 45 23.74 -3.95 -11.60
CA PHE A 45 23.77 -3.73 -10.15
C PHE A 45 23.86 -2.24 -9.78
N SER A 46 24.66 -1.45 -10.50
CA SER A 46 24.76 0.00 -10.25
C SER A 46 23.43 0.73 -10.46
N ASP A 47 22.64 0.33 -11.46
CA ASP A 47 21.34 0.94 -11.71
C ASP A 47 20.33 0.52 -10.64
N ILE A 48 20.42 -0.72 -10.15
CA ILE A 48 19.62 -1.20 -9.02
C ILE A 48 19.84 -0.33 -7.79
N VAL A 49 21.10 -0.13 -7.39
CA VAL A 49 21.41 0.68 -6.21
C VAL A 49 20.85 2.10 -6.38
N LYS A 50 21.04 2.72 -7.56
CA LYS A 50 20.48 4.06 -7.83
C LYS A 50 18.95 4.11 -7.69
N PHE A 51 18.24 3.10 -8.21
CA PHE A 51 16.79 3.06 -8.14
C PHE A 51 16.28 2.80 -6.72
N VAL A 52 16.90 1.87 -6.00
CA VAL A 52 16.55 1.58 -4.60
C VAL A 52 16.80 2.81 -3.74
N THR A 53 17.97 3.43 -3.85
CA THR A 53 18.30 4.65 -3.11
C THR A 53 17.33 5.79 -3.45
N ALA A 54 17.01 6.00 -4.73
CA ALA A 54 16.04 7.03 -5.12
C ALA A 54 14.64 6.75 -4.54
N PHE A 55 14.19 5.49 -4.55
CA PHE A 55 12.93 5.08 -3.94
C PHE A 55 12.95 5.33 -2.43
N THR A 56 14.00 4.87 -1.72
CA THR A 56 14.15 5.03 -0.27
C THR A 56 14.21 6.50 0.13
N ILE A 57 14.92 7.34 -0.62
CA ILE A 57 14.96 8.78 -0.35
C ILE A 57 13.56 9.39 -0.49
N GLY A 58 12.87 9.15 -1.59
CA GLY A 58 11.49 9.64 -1.78
C GLY A 58 10.56 9.14 -0.68
N HIS A 59 10.62 7.84 -0.38
CA HIS A 59 9.86 7.21 0.69
C HIS A 59 10.12 7.87 2.05
N SER A 60 11.39 8.06 2.40
CA SER A 60 11.78 8.67 3.67
C SER A 60 11.31 10.11 3.81
N ILE A 61 11.40 10.90 2.73
CA ILE A 61 10.97 12.30 2.72
C ILE A 61 9.48 12.38 3.06
N THR A 62 8.64 11.64 2.34
CA THR A 62 7.18 11.74 2.54
C THR A 62 6.75 11.07 3.83
N LEU A 63 7.37 9.95 4.23
CA LEU A 63 7.12 9.30 5.51
C LEU A 63 7.37 10.27 6.68
N LEU A 64 8.54 10.91 6.68
CA LEU A 64 8.93 11.84 7.73
C LEU A 64 8.05 13.08 7.71
N PHE A 65 7.83 13.68 6.54
CA PHE A 65 7.02 14.88 6.39
C PHE A 65 5.58 14.64 6.86
N ALA A 66 4.92 13.59 6.36
CA ALA A 66 3.53 13.30 6.74
C ALA A 66 3.40 12.94 8.23
N THR A 67 4.39 12.25 8.80
CA THR A 67 4.41 11.92 10.24
C THR A 67 4.59 13.17 11.11
N LEU A 68 5.51 14.08 10.75
CA LEU A 68 5.78 15.30 11.52
C LEU A 68 4.65 16.34 11.43
N TYR A 69 3.99 16.44 10.28
CA TYR A 69 2.90 17.39 10.06
C TYR A 69 1.52 16.77 10.30
N HIS A 70 1.45 15.53 10.81
CA HIS A 70 0.22 14.79 11.07
C HIS A 70 -0.75 14.75 9.88
N ILE A 71 -0.20 14.64 8.66
CA ILE A 71 -1.01 14.58 7.44
C ILE A 71 -1.52 13.15 7.30
N GLN A 72 -2.85 13.02 7.23
CA GLN A 72 -3.53 11.76 7.06
C GLN A 72 -4.33 11.77 5.76
N ALA A 73 -4.40 10.63 5.09
CA ALA A 73 -5.34 10.41 4.00
C ALA A 73 -5.95 9.01 4.11
N ASN A 74 -7.01 8.76 3.34
CA ASN A 74 -7.66 7.46 3.36
C ASN A 74 -6.71 6.37 2.83
N TYR A 75 -6.42 5.37 3.65
CA TYR A 75 -5.47 4.30 3.32
C TYR A 75 -5.89 3.50 2.08
N TYR A 76 -7.20 3.33 1.82
CA TYR A 76 -7.67 2.69 0.59
C TYR A 76 -7.27 3.49 -0.64
N LEU A 77 -7.38 4.82 -0.61
CA LEU A 77 -6.99 5.67 -1.73
C LEU A 77 -5.47 5.65 -1.93
N ILE A 78 -4.68 5.68 -0.86
CA ILE A 78 -3.22 5.61 -0.98
C ILE A 78 -2.81 4.26 -1.57
N ASP A 79 -3.34 3.15 -1.06
CA ASP A 79 -3.03 1.81 -1.55
C ASP A 79 -3.50 1.62 -3.00
N ALA A 80 -4.62 2.25 -3.41
CA ALA A 80 -5.07 2.29 -4.79
C ALA A 80 -4.06 3.01 -5.70
N VAL A 81 -3.53 4.16 -5.27
CA VAL A 81 -2.49 4.88 -6.04
C VAL A 81 -1.19 4.07 -6.08
N ILE A 82 -0.81 3.41 -5.00
CA ILE A 82 0.32 2.47 -4.99
C ILE A 82 0.11 1.36 -6.04
N ALA A 83 -1.07 0.74 -6.08
CA ALA A 83 -1.40 -0.27 -7.09
C ALA A 83 -1.28 0.28 -8.53
N LEU A 84 -1.68 1.53 -8.77
CA LEU A 84 -1.46 2.20 -10.07
C LEU A 84 0.02 2.32 -10.45
N THR A 85 0.91 2.59 -9.49
CA THR A 85 2.36 2.63 -9.78
C THR A 85 2.91 1.26 -10.21
N VAL A 86 2.40 0.17 -9.63
CA VAL A 86 2.76 -1.20 -9.99
C VAL A 86 2.29 -1.52 -11.42
N ILE A 87 1.02 -1.19 -11.73
CA ILE A 87 0.45 -1.36 -13.08
C ILE A 87 1.26 -0.55 -14.10
N TYR A 88 1.54 0.72 -13.79
CA TYR A 88 2.37 1.58 -14.64
C TYR A 88 3.71 0.92 -14.94
N LYS A 89 4.40 0.41 -13.92
CA LYS A 89 5.73 -0.16 -14.12
C LYS A 89 5.69 -1.45 -14.92
N ALA A 90 4.72 -2.32 -14.67
CA ALA A 90 4.51 -3.53 -15.45
C ALA A 90 4.18 -3.21 -16.93
N PHE A 91 3.34 -2.20 -17.18
CA PHE A 91 3.02 -1.71 -18.51
C PHE A 91 4.25 -1.15 -19.25
N ASP A 92 5.06 -0.33 -18.58
CA ASP A 92 6.32 0.20 -19.09
C ASP A 92 7.27 -0.94 -19.51
N ASN A 93 7.41 -1.95 -18.65
CA ASN A 93 8.29 -3.09 -18.88
C ASN A 93 7.87 -3.98 -20.05
N LEU A 94 6.57 -4.09 -20.32
CA LEU A 94 6.04 -4.80 -21.50
C LEU A 94 6.23 -4.00 -22.80
N GLY A 95 6.88 -2.83 -22.72
CA GLY A 95 7.05 -1.91 -23.84
C GLY A 95 5.75 -1.21 -24.21
N GLY A 96 4.81 -1.07 -23.27
CA GLY A 96 3.47 -0.56 -23.51
C GLY A 96 3.47 0.86 -24.08
N PHE A 97 4.36 1.74 -23.60
CA PHE A 97 4.51 3.11 -24.13
C PHE A 97 4.87 3.12 -25.61
N LYS A 98 5.81 2.26 -26.02
CA LYS A 98 6.22 2.17 -27.43
C LYS A 98 5.17 1.48 -28.29
N LYS A 99 4.57 0.39 -27.80
CA LYS A 99 3.65 -0.47 -28.57
C LYS A 99 2.25 0.13 -28.75
N TYR A 100 1.73 0.78 -27.71
CA TYR A 100 0.34 1.27 -27.70
C TYR A 100 0.23 2.79 -27.77
N LEU A 101 1.23 3.53 -27.28
CA LEU A 101 1.18 5.00 -27.19
C LEU A 101 2.16 5.70 -28.15
N ASN A 102 3.00 4.96 -28.89
CA ASN A 102 4.05 5.49 -29.78
C ASN A 102 4.96 6.55 -29.10
N MET A 103 5.14 6.44 -27.78
CA MET A 103 5.89 7.41 -26.98
C MET A 103 7.10 6.76 -26.33
N THR A 104 8.16 7.53 -26.09
CA THR A 104 9.30 7.08 -25.28
C THR A 104 8.90 7.03 -23.80
N SER A 105 9.31 5.96 -23.12
CA SER A 105 9.07 5.81 -21.69
C SER A 105 9.64 7.00 -20.90
N PRO A 106 8.92 7.51 -19.89
CA PRO A 106 9.42 8.55 -19.00
C PRO A 106 10.72 8.17 -18.29
N ASN A 107 11.41 9.18 -17.74
CA ASN A 107 12.66 8.94 -17.00
C ASN A 107 12.40 8.01 -15.81
N LEU A 108 12.95 6.79 -15.88
CA LEU A 108 12.70 5.76 -14.89
C LEU A 108 13.15 6.15 -13.48
N LEU A 109 14.28 6.86 -13.33
CA LEU A 109 14.80 7.27 -12.04
C LEU A 109 13.85 8.27 -11.36
N LEU A 110 13.34 9.23 -12.14
CA LEU A 110 12.35 10.19 -11.65
C LEU A 110 11.06 9.50 -11.24
N MET A 111 10.57 8.55 -12.06
CA MET A 111 9.36 7.79 -11.73
C MET A 111 9.52 6.97 -10.45
N VAL A 112 10.64 6.29 -10.27
CA VAL A 112 10.93 5.51 -9.06
C VAL A 112 11.01 6.40 -7.82
N PHE A 113 11.60 7.60 -7.93
CA PHE A 113 11.59 8.59 -6.85
C PHE A 113 10.16 9.03 -6.49
N VAL A 114 9.34 9.33 -7.50
CA VAL A 114 7.91 9.69 -7.30
C VAL A 114 7.12 8.54 -6.68
N PHE A 115 7.38 7.30 -7.09
CA PHE A 115 6.79 6.13 -6.45
C PHE A 115 7.20 6.04 -4.99
N GLY A 116 8.47 6.27 -4.68
CA GLY A 116 8.96 6.39 -3.31
C GLY A 116 8.13 7.37 -2.48
N LEU A 117 7.93 8.59 -2.98
CA LEU A 117 7.10 9.61 -2.30
C LEU A 117 5.68 9.09 -1.99
N ILE A 118 5.00 8.50 -2.98
CA ILE A 118 3.65 7.96 -2.84
C ILE A 118 3.62 6.84 -1.79
N HIS A 119 4.59 5.91 -1.83
CA HIS A 119 4.64 4.78 -0.90
C HIS A 119 4.95 5.24 0.53
N GLY A 120 5.83 6.24 0.71
CA GLY A 120 6.15 6.82 2.01
C GLY A 120 4.93 7.38 2.71
N PHE A 121 4.03 7.99 1.93
CA PHE A 121 2.78 8.52 2.46
C PHE A 121 1.85 7.42 3.02
N GLY A 122 1.75 6.28 2.34
CA GLY A 122 0.89 5.16 2.76
C GLY A 122 1.28 4.58 4.13
N LEU A 123 2.58 4.39 4.36
CA LEU A 123 3.09 3.90 5.63
C LEU A 123 2.92 4.94 6.76
N SER A 124 3.09 6.23 6.45
CA SER A 124 2.96 7.31 7.45
C SER A 124 1.58 7.35 8.10
N THR A 125 0.52 7.12 7.32
CA THR A 125 -0.86 7.12 7.81
C THR A 125 -1.07 6.01 8.84
N ARG A 126 -0.41 4.86 8.66
CA ARG A 126 -0.49 3.72 9.59
C ARG A 126 0.40 3.92 10.82
N LEU A 127 1.60 4.46 10.65
CA LEU A 127 2.51 4.76 11.77
C LEU A 127 1.93 5.79 12.74
N GLN A 128 1.22 6.80 12.23
CA GLN A 128 0.56 7.81 13.06
C GLN A 128 -0.55 7.24 13.95
N MET A 129 -1.06 6.03 13.68
CA MET A 129 -2.03 5.33 14.54
C MET A 129 -1.37 4.60 15.71
N LEU A 130 -0.04 4.46 15.72
CA LEU A 130 0.70 3.84 16.82
C LEU A 130 1.08 4.90 17.87
N PRO A 131 1.01 4.56 19.17
CA PRO A 131 1.48 5.45 20.24
C PRO A 131 3.02 5.49 20.23
N LEU A 132 3.61 6.27 19.34
CA LEU A 132 5.06 6.44 19.24
C LEU A 132 5.55 7.47 20.26
N VAL A 133 6.61 7.12 20.99
CA VAL A 133 7.29 8.02 21.93
C VAL A 133 8.00 9.10 21.11
N GLU A 134 7.64 10.37 21.32
CA GLU A 134 8.09 11.53 20.52
C GLU A 134 9.60 11.75 20.54
N GLU A 135 10.28 11.30 21.60
CA GLU A 135 11.73 11.49 21.74
C GLU A 135 12.53 10.65 20.72
N GLY A 136 13.24 11.38 19.84
CA GLY A 136 14.13 10.80 18.84
C GLY A 136 13.41 10.19 17.63
N LEU A 137 12.10 10.42 17.45
CA LEU A 137 11.29 9.84 16.38
C LEU A 137 11.91 10.00 14.98
N VAL A 138 12.38 11.20 14.65
CA VAL A 138 13.02 11.49 13.35
C VAL A 138 14.21 10.57 13.11
N LEU A 139 15.09 10.45 14.11
CA LEU A 139 16.33 9.71 13.98
C LEU A 139 16.05 8.19 13.95
N LYS A 140 15.06 7.72 14.73
CA LYS A 140 14.54 6.35 14.68
C LYS A 140 13.96 6.00 13.31
N ILE A 141 13.17 6.88 12.70
CA ILE A 141 12.62 6.69 11.34
C ILE A 141 13.75 6.63 10.29
N LEU A 142 14.71 7.54 10.37
CA LEU A 142 15.86 7.55 9.44
C LEU A 142 16.71 6.29 9.59
N SER A 143 16.98 5.85 10.82
CA SER A 143 17.71 4.62 11.11
C SER A 143 16.96 3.39 10.61
N PHE A 144 15.64 3.33 10.81
CA PHE A 144 14.80 2.25 10.27
C PHE A 144 14.87 2.20 8.73
N ASN A 145 14.72 3.34 8.05
CA ASN A 145 14.78 3.39 6.58
C ASN A 145 16.16 3.04 6.02
N LEU A 146 17.24 3.41 6.73
CA LEU A 146 18.59 2.95 6.41
C LEU A 146 18.70 1.42 6.50
N GLY A 147 18.14 0.83 7.55
CA GLY A 147 18.02 -0.62 7.69
C GLY A 147 17.28 -1.28 6.53
N VAL A 148 16.14 -0.71 6.14
CA VAL A 148 15.34 -1.18 5.00
C VAL A 148 16.16 -1.12 3.70
N GLU A 149 16.86 -0.01 3.43
CA GLU A 149 17.70 0.12 2.23
C GLU A 149 18.80 -0.94 2.18
N LEU A 150 19.49 -1.17 3.30
CA LEU A 150 20.52 -2.21 3.40
C LEU A 150 19.94 -3.61 3.17
N GLY A 151 18.78 -3.90 3.76
CA GLY A 151 18.04 -5.15 3.54
C GLY A 151 17.63 -5.34 2.07
N GLN A 152 17.14 -4.28 1.43
CA GLN A 152 16.77 -4.28 0.01
C GLN A 152 17.98 -4.57 -0.88
N ILE A 153 19.09 -3.87 -0.67
CA ILE A 153 20.32 -4.04 -1.45
C ILE A 153 20.85 -5.47 -1.29
N ALA A 154 20.86 -6.01 -0.07
CA ALA A 154 21.30 -7.38 0.20
C ALA A 154 20.40 -8.42 -0.50
N ALA A 155 19.08 -8.31 -0.36
CA ALA A 155 18.13 -9.21 -1.01
C ALA A 155 18.28 -9.15 -2.54
N LEU A 156 18.41 -7.95 -3.11
CA LEU A 156 18.62 -7.75 -4.53
C LEU A 156 19.93 -8.34 -5.03
N ALA A 157 21.02 -8.18 -4.28
CA ALA A 157 22.31 -8.76 -4.64
C ALA A 157 22.21 -10.29 -4.78
N VAL A 158 21.52 -10.94 -3.84
CA VAL A 158 21.28 -12.39 -3.88
C VAL A 158 20.38 -12.76 -5.07
N MET A 159 19.24 -12.10 -5.24
CA MET A 159 18.30 -12.37 -6.34
C MET A 159 18.98 -12.20 -7.71
N VAL A 160 19.73 -11.12 -7.91
CA VAL A 160 20.46 -10.88 -9.15
C VAL A 160 21.56 -11.92 -9.35
N GLY A 161 22.30 -12.28 -8.29
CA GLY A 161 23.33 -13.31 -8.35
C GLY A 161 22.78 -14.66 -8.84
N VAL A 162 21.63 -15.08 -8.29
CA VAL A 162 20.93 -16.31 -8.68
C VAL A 162 20.43 -16.22 -10.14
N LEU A 163 19.89 -15.07 -10.54
CA LEU A 163 19.28 -14.89 -11.86
C LEU A 163 20.28 -14.54 -12.97
N ALA A 164 21.52 -14.14 -12.64
CA ALA A 164 22.51 -13.64 -13.59
C ALA A 164 22.81 -14.64 -14.72
N SER A 165 22.94 -15.93 -14.37
CA SER A 165 23.21 -17.00 -15.33
C SER A 165 21.99 -17.34 -16.19
N TRP A 166 20.78 -17.32 -15.61
CA TRP A 166 19.53 -17.65 -16.31
C TRP A 166 19.09 -16.54 -17.28
N ARG A 167 19.49 -15.28 -17.00
CA ARG A 167 19.08 -14.08 -17.75
C ARG A 167 19.40 -14.10 -19.24
N LYS A 168 20.42 -14.86 -19.65
CA LYS A 168 20.86 -14.97 -21.05
C LYS A 168 19.99 -15.91 -21.89
N THR A 169 19.06 -16.63 -21.28
CA THR A 169 18.21 -17.63 -21.95
C THR A 169 16.92 -17.04 -22.49
N GLN A 170 16.34 -17.65 -23.53
CA GLN A 170 15.01 -17.27 -24.04
C GLN A 170 13.90 -17.59 -23.04
N SER A 171 14.09 -18.61 -22.19
CA SER A 171 13.18 -18.96 -21.09
C SER A 171 13.00 -17.79 -20.12
N PHE A 172 14.06 -17.07 -19.78
CA PHE A 172 13.99 -15.88 -18.92
C PHE A 172 13.11 -14.78 -19.52
N LYS A 173 13.17 -14.54 -20.84
CA LYS A 173 12.32 -13.52 -21.50
C LYS A 173 10.85 -13.88 -21.41
N ASN A 174 10.51 -15.14 -21.69
CA ASN A 174 9.12 -15.61 -21.62
C ASN A 174 8.59 -15.53 -20.18
N PHE A 175 9.42 -15.96 -19.20
CA PHE A 175 9.08 -15.87 -17.79
C PHE A 175 8.90 -14.41 -17.33
N SER A 176 9.83 -13.52 -17.68
CA SER A 176 9.75 -12.09 -17.36
C SER A 176 8.49 -11.43 -17.94
N ASN A 177 8.12 -11.76 -19.18
CA ASN A 177 6.87 -11.28 -19.78
C ASN A 177 5.65 -11.79 -19.01
N ALA A 178 5.60 -13.09 -18.70
CA ALA A 178 4.52 -13.67 -17.93
C ALA A 178 4.41 -13.05 -16.52
N ALA A 179 5.54 -12.84 -15.85
CA ALA A 179 5.62 -12.20 -14.54
C ALA A 179 5.11 -10.74 -14.58
N ASN A 180 5.43 -9.96 -15.62
CA ASN A 180 4.89 -8.61 -15.77
C ASN A 180 3.38 -8.60 -16.02
N VAL A 181 2.89 -9.51 -16.85
CA VAL A 181 1.44 -9.64 -17.07
C VAL A 181 0.74 -9.98 -15.76
N LEU A 182 1.29 -10.93 -14.99
CA LEU A 182 0.78 -11.29 -13.67
C LEU A 182 0.80 -10.09 -12.71
N LEU A 183 1.92 -9.36 -12.63
CA LEU A 183 2.04 -8.16 -11.79
C LEU A 183 1.01 -7.08 -12.18
N MET A 184 0.80 -6.88 -13.48
CA MET A 184 -0.19 -5.94 -14.00
C MET A 184 -1.62 -6.37 -13.62
N SER A 185 -1.94 -7.67 -13.75
CA SER A 185 -3.24 -8.23 -13.36
C SER A 185 -3.47 -8.15 -11.85
N LEU A 186 -2.49 -8.54 -11.04
CA LEU A 186 -2.57 -8.44 -9.58
C LEU A 186 -2.69 -6.98 -9.12
N GLY A 187 -1.93 -6.06 -9.74
CA GLY A 187 -2.07 -4.62 -9.49
C GLY A 187 -3.47 -4.11 -9.82
N ALA A 188 -4.06 -4.54 -10.94
CA ALA A 188 -5.42 -4.17 -11.31
C ALA A 188 -6.47 -4.74 -10.32
N LEU A 189 -6.30 -5.99 -9.88
CA LEU A 189 -7.16 -6.59 -8.86
C LEU A 189 -7.07 -5.84 -7.52
N LEU A 190 -5.86 -5.51 -7.08
CA LEU A 190 -5.64 -4.73 -5.86
C LEU A 190 -6.28 -3.35 -5.98
N LEU A 191 -6.12 -2.66 -7.11
CA LEU A 191 -6.77 -1.37 -7.36
C LEU A 191 -8.29 -1.46 -7.21
N LEU A 192 -8.92 -2.45 -7.84
CA LEU A 192 -10.36 -2.66 -7.75
C LEU A 192 -10.79 -2.98 -6.31
N GLN A 193 -10.05 -3.83 -5.61
CA GLN A 193 -10.31 -4.16 -4.22
C GLN A 193 -10.25 -2.92 -3.33
N GLN A 194 -9.26 -2.05 -3.51
CA GLN A 194 -9.13 -0.84 -2.68
C GLN A 194 -10.19 0.21 -3.01
N LEU A 195 -10.54 0.41 -4.29
CA LEU A 195 -11.64 1.30 -4.65
C LEU A 195 -12.99 0.79 -4.12
N HIS A 196 -13.21 -0.52 -4.13
CA HIS A 196 -14.40 -1.15 -3.55
C HIS A 196 -14.44 -1.02 -2.02
N GLY A 197 -13.30 -1.21 -1.34
CA GLY A 197 -13.18 -0.98 0.10
C GLY A 197 -13.43 0.49 0.46
N TYR A 198 -12.93 1.42 -0.35
CA TYR A 198 -13.23 2.85 -0.21
C TYR A 198 -14.72 3.15 -0.38
N SER A 199 -15.40 2.57 -1.38
CA SER A 199 -16.84 2.82 -1.60
C SER A 199 -17.68 2.33 -0.43
N HIS A 200 -17.39 1.15 0.12
CA HIS A 200 -18.12 0.57 1.25
C HIS A 200 -17.92 1.36 2.55
N THR A 201 -16.71 1.88 2.77
CA THR A 201 -16.39 2.62 3.99
C THR A 201 -16.83 4.08 3.93
N SER A 202 -16.96 4.64 2.73
CA SER A 202 -17.33 6.06 2.54
C SER A 202 -18.83 6.25 2.28
N HIS A 203 -19.51 5.24 1.72
CA HIS A 203 -20.96 5.25 1.42
C HIS A 203 -21.62 3.96 1.93
N PRO A 204 -21.70 3.75 3.26
CA PRO A 204 -22.30 2.54 3.81
C PRO A 204 -23.79 2.39 3.45
N ASP A 205 -24.50 3.50 3.23
CA ASP A 205 -25.92 3.53 2.89
C ASP A 205 -26.24 3.12 1.44
N ASP A 206 -25.26 3.16 0.53
CA ASP A 206 -25.43 2.78 -0.89
C ASP A 206 -25.31 1.27 -1.10
N PHE A 207 -24.68 0.55 -0.17
CA PHE A 207 -24.35 -0.88 -0.30
C PHE A 207 -24.87 -1.77 0.84
N GLY A 208 -25.46 -1.19 1.89
CA GLY A 208 -26.24 -1.89 2.92
C GLY A 208 -27.73 -1.58 2.82
N PHE A 209 -28.59 -2.31 3.54
CA PHE A 209 -29.96 -1.86 3.77
C PHE A 209 -29.88 -0.51 4.50
N SER A 210 -30.08 0.61 3.80
CA SER A 210 -29.93 1.93 4.42
C SER A 210 -30.87 2.06 5.62
N ALA A 211 -30.41 2.71 6.70
CA ALA A 211 -31.23 2.88 7.89
C ALA A 211 -32.57 3.58 7.57
N ASP A 212 -32.55 4.52 6.62
CA ASP A 212 -33.74 5.18 6.08
C ASP A 212 -34.70 4.21 5.37
N SER A 213 -34.16 3.25 4.60
CA SER A 213 -34.98 2.21 3.95
C SER A 213 -35.66 1.33 5.00
N HIS A 214 -34.96 0.99 6.09
CA HIS A 214 -35.55 0.25 7.21
C HIS A 214 -36.61 1.07 7.95
N LEU A 215 -36.36 2.35 8.21
CA LEU A 215 -37.31 3.22 8.90
C LEU A 215 -38.61 3.37 8.11
N HIS A 216 -38.50 3.55 6.79
CA HIS A 216 -39.66 3.66 5.91
C HIS A 216 -40.44 2.34 5.78
N GLU A 217 -39.78 1.19 5.79
CA GLU A 217 -40.49 -0.11 5.80
C GLU A 217 -41.19 -0.35 7.15
N HIS A 218 -40.61 0.08 8.28
CA HIS A 218 -41.30 0.06 9.57
C HIS A 218 -42.51 0.99 9.61
N GLU A 219 -42.38 2.20 9.06
CA GLU A 219 -43.48 3.17 8.96
C GLU A 219 -44.62 2.63 8.08
N LYS A 220 -44.31 2.03 6.93
CA LYS A 220 -45.31 1.38 6.07
C LYS A 220 -46.00 0.22 6.78
N MET A 221 -45.25 -0.64 7.48
CA MET A 221 -45.83 -1.75 8.24
C MET A 221 -46.72 -1.26 9.40
N GLU A 222 -46.35 -0.19 10.09
CA GLU A 222 -47.18 0.43 11.13
C GLU A 222 -48.46 1.03 10.55
N ILE A 223 -48.39 1.72 9.41
CA ILE A 223 -49.55 2.26 8.69
C ILE A 223 -50.47 1.13 8.21
N GLU A 224 -49.92 0.06 7.65
CA GLU A 224 -50.69 -1.11 7.20
C GLU A 224 -51.37 -1.80 8.39
N LYS A 225 -50.66 -2.02 9.50
CA LYS A 225 -51.25 -2.53 10.75
C LYS A 225 -52.34 -1.61 11.30
N ALA A 226 -52.16 -0.29 11.22
CA ALA A 226 -53.17 0.67 11.67
C ALA A 226 -54.43 0.64 10.78
N ASN A 227 -54.28 0.45 9.48
CA ASN A 227 -55.38 0.30 8.52
C ASN A 227 -56.11 -1.05 8.61
N LEU A 228 -55.44 -2.09 9.13
CA LEU A 228 -56.01 -3.42 9.35
C LEU A 228 -56.72 -3.58 10.72
N ARG A 229 -56.62 -2.59 11.63
CA ARG A 229 -57.38 -2.63 12.89
C ARG A 229 -58.86 -2.38 12.59
N PRO A 230 -59.78 -3.25 13.03
CA PRO A 230 -61.21 -2.97 12.89
C PRO A 230 -61.50 -1.68 13.65
N ARG A 231 -62.17 -0.71 13.00
CA ARG A 231 -62.78 0.41 13.71
C ARG A 231 -63.77 -0.21 14.70
N SER A 232 -63.40 -0.30 15.97
CA SER A 232 -64.34 -0.64 17.01
C SER A 232 -65.39 0.45 17.02
N SER A 233 -66.59 0.14 16.52
CA SER A 233 -67.77 0.94 16.74
C SER A 233 -67.91 1.11 18.25
N HIS A 234 -67.68 2.33 18.73
CA HIS A 234 -68.31 2.75 19.98
C HIS A 234 -69.79 2.85 19.67
N ASP A 235 -70.48 1.72 19.81
CA ASP A 235 -71.92 1.72 20.03
C ASP A 235 -72.16 2.27 21.42
N SER A 236 -72.92 3.35 21.43
CA SER A 236 -73.59 3.97 22.56
C SER A 236 -74.24 2.93 23.47
N ILE A 237 -73.97 3.04 24.78
CA ILE A 237 -74.88 2.52 25.81
C ILE A 237 -75.18 3.68 26.77
N ASP A 238 -76.45 4.06 26.73
CA ASP A 238 -77.29 4.83 27.66
C ASP A 238 -76.95 6.28 28.03
#